data_AF-A0A9D4GGT3-F1
#
_entry.id   AF-A0A9D4GGT3-F1
#
_cell.length_a   1.000
_cell.length_b   1.000
_cell.length_c   1.000
_cell.angle_alpha   90.00
_cell.angle_beta   90.00
_cell.angle_gamma   90.00
#
_symmetry.space_group_name_H-M   'P 1'
#
loop_
_entity.id
_entity.type
_entity.pdbx_description
1 polymer ?
#
loop_
_entity_poly.entity_id
_entity_poly.type
_entity_poly.pdbx_seq_one_letter_code
_entity_poly.pdbx_strand_id
1 'polypeptide(L)' 'MYVDRYGERYFYGPMFIRPGEIEHPPTRLFFKNEMFICGVEEARTMGSVTGRCAVLSVKDYCSCKWVF' A
#
# COMPACT_ATOMS: atom_id res chain seq x y z
N MET A 1 -11.25 -0.04 -12.14
CA MET A 1 -12.45 0.02 -11.26
C MET A 1 -13.61 -0.55 -12.02
N TYR A 2 -14.52 -1.29 -11.37
CA TYR A 2 -15.71 -1.84 -12.00
C TYR A 2 -16.93 -1.71 -11.07
N VAL A 3 -18.12 -1.91 -11.62
CA VAL A 3 -19.39 -1.88 -10.89
C VAL A 3 -20.07 -3.23 -11.07
N ASP A 4 -20.57 -3.81 -9.98
CA ASP A 4 -21.31 -5.08 -10.04
C ASP A 4 -22.78 -4.88 -10.45
N ARG A 5 -23.53 -5.98 -10.53
CA ARG A 5 -24.96 -5.96 -10.89
C ARG A 5 -25.87 -5.30 -9.85
N TYR A 6 -25.38 -5.08 -8.64
CA TYR A 6 -26.10 -4.43 -7.55
C TYR A 6 -25.73 -2.94 -7.44
N GLY A 7 -24.81 -2.44 -8.28
CA GLY A 7 -24.35 -1.06 -8.27
C GLY A 7 -23.15 -0.80 -7.36
N GLU A 8 -22.60 -1.84 -6.71
CA GLU A 8 -21.44 -1.71 -5.83
C GLU A 8 -20.17 -1.50 -6.65
N ARG A 9 -19.35 -0.55 -6.21
CA ARG A 9 -18.14 -0.14 -6.93
C ARG A 9 -16.92 -0.80 -6.31
N TYR A 10 -16.07 -1.35 -7.15
CA TYR A 10 -14.85 -2.05 -6.76
C TYR A 10 -13.62 -1.46 -7.44
N PHE A 11 -12.50 -1.54 -6.73
CA PHE A 11 -11.17 -1.32 -7.28
C PHE A 11 -10.31 -2.56 -7.07
N TYR A 12 -9.31 -2.71 -7.93
CA TYR A 12 -8.38 -3.84 -7.92
C TYR A 12 -6.97 -3.28 -7.97
N GLY A 13 -6.07 -3.88 -7.22
CA GLY A 13 -4.68 -3.48 -7.23
C GLY A 13 -3.81 -4.26 -6.25
N PRO A 14 -2.51 -3.95 -6.24
CA PRO A 14 -1.56 -4.56 -5.34
C PRO A 14 -1.90 -4.19 -3.90
N MET A 15 -1.89 -5.19 -3.04
CA MET A 15 -1.99 -4.99 -1.60
C MET A 15 -0.61 -4.72 -1.03
N PHE A 16 -0.53 -3.86 -0.03
CA PHE A 16 0.71 -3.56 0.65
C PHE A 16 0.65 -3.99 2.11
N ILE A 17 1.76 -4.54 2.59
CA ILE A 17 1.93 -5.01 3.97
C ILE A 17 3.07 -4.26 4.65
N ARG A 18 2.91 -4.00 5.95
CA ARG A 18 3.90 -3.33 6.79
C ARG A 18 4.93 -4.32 7.32
N PRO A 19 6.12 -3.85 7.74
CA PRO A 19 7.14 -4.70 8.34
C PRO A 19 6.66 -5.55 9.52
N GLY A 20 5.80 -4.99 10.38
CA GLY A 20 5.24 -5.73 11.52
C GLY A 20 4.23 -6.83 11.16
N GLU A 21 3.85 -6.95 9.89
CA GLU A 21 2.93 -7.96 9.39
C GLU A 21 3.64 -9.14 8.72
N ILE A 22 4.99 -9.12 8.67
CA ILE A 22 5.82 -10.18 8.08
C ILE A 22 6.79 -10.75 9.11
N GLU A 23 7.21 -12.00 8.91
CA GLU A 23 8.34 -12.56 9.65
C GLU A 23 9.65 -11.95 9.14
N HIS A 24 10.50 -11.51 10.07
CA HIS A 24 11.81 -10.95 9.76
C HIS A 24 12.79 -11.15 10.92
N PRO A 25 14.11 -11.10 10.66
CA PRO A 25 15.11 -11.12 11.73
C PRO A 25 14.93 -9.96 12.72
N PRO A 26 15.22 -10.15 14.02
CA PRO A 26 15.10 -9.08 15.03
C PRO A 26 16.01 -7.87 14.77
N THR A 27 17.10 -8.07 14.04
CA THR A 27 18.08 -7.02 13.70
C THR A 27 17.76 -6.30 12.40
N ARG A 28 16.70 -6.69 11.69
CA ARG A 28 16.31 -6.05 10.43
C ARG A 28 15.80 -4.64 10.72
N LEU A 29 16.41 -3.66 10.05
CA LEU A 29 15.98 -2.27 10.08
C LEU A 29 15.07 -1.99 8.87
N PHE A 30 14.11 -1.08 9.07
CA PHE A 30 13.15 -0.65 8.07
C PHE A 30 13.05 0.88 8.05
N PHE A 31 12.65 1.45 6.91
CA PHE A 31 12.28 2.86 6.86
C PHE A 31 10.99 3.10 7.67
N LYS A 32 10.82 4.33 8.19
CA LYS A 32 9.69 4.71 9.07
C LYS A 32 8.31 4.33 8.51
N ASN A 33 8.13 4.40 7.19
CA ASN A 33 6.89 4.05 6.49
C ASN A 33 7.16 3.05 5.35
N GLU A 34 8.14 2.16 5.52
CA GLU A 34 8.40 1.10 4.55
C GLU A 34 7.18 0.18 4.43
N MET A 35 6.86 -0.22 3.20
CA MET A 35 5.77 -1.14 2.89
C MET A 35 6.20 -2.05 1.74
N PHE A 36 5.72 -3.28 1.76
CA PHE A 36 6.02 -4.29 0.75
C PHE A 36 4.78 -4.58 -0.08
N ILE A 37 4.95 -4.82 -1.38
CA ILE A 37 3.86 -5.34 -2.20
C ILE A 37 3.66 -6.81 -1.82
N CYS A 38 2.47 -7.13 -1.31
CA CYS A 38 2.02 -8.50 -1.22
C CYS A 38 1.79 -8.97 -2.66
N GLY A 39 2.38 -10.09 -3.09
CA GLY A 39 2.22 -10.64 -4.44
C GLY A 39 0.79 -11.12 -4.77
N VAL A 40 -0.20 -10.62 -4.04
CA VAL A 40 -1.62 -10.87 -4.16
C VAL A 40 -2.29 -9.55 -4.55
N GLU A 41 -3.07 -9.60 -5.60
CA GLU A 41 -3.94 -8.52 -6.01
C GLU A 41 -5.38 -8.87 -5.63
N GLU A 42 -6.07 -7.94 -4.97
CA GLU A 42 -7.39 -8.17 -4.40
C GLU A 42 -8.40 -7.10 -4.84
N ALA A 43 -9.66 -7.50 -5.02
CA ALA A 43 -10.77 -6.58 -5.25
C ALA A 43 -11.29 -6.06 -3.91
N ARG A 44 -11.35 -4.73 -3.78
CA ARG A 44 -11.87 -4.03 -2.59
C ARG A 44 -13.00 -3.10 -2.98
N THR A 45 -13.95 -2.90 -2.08
CA THR A 45 -15.07 -2.00 -2.31
C THR A 45 -14.61 -0.54 -2.20
N MET A 46 -15.17 0.34 -3.02
CA MET A 46 -14.89 1.77 -2.91
C MET A 46 -15.33 2.34 -1.55
N GLY A 47 -16.34 1.74 -0.93
CA GLY A 47 -16.79 2.10 0.42
C GLY A 47 -15.76 1.81 1.53
N SER A 48 -14.78 0.94 1.30
CA SER A 48 -13.72 0.67 2.28
C SER A 48 -12.57 1.68 2.25
N VAL A 49 -12.60 2.67 1.34
CA VAL A 49 -11.54 3.67 1.21
C VAL A 49 -11.70 4.74 2.31
N THR A 50 -10.72 4.84 3.20
CA THR A 50 -10.73 5.80 4.31
C THR A 50 -9.95 7.09 4.02
N GLY A 51 -9.10 7.09 3.00
CA GLY A 51 -8.27 8.24 2.67
C GLY A 51 -7.38 7.98 1.46
N ARG A 52 -6.65 9.02 1.05
CA ARG A 52 -5.64 8.94 -0.02
C ARG A 52 -4.25 8.96 0.57
N CYS A 53 -3.33 8.21 -0.03
CA CYS A 53 -1.92 8.22 0.30
C CYS A 53 -1.07 8.17 -0.98
N ALA A 54 0.24 8.36 -0.84
CA ALA A 54 1.21 8.18 -1.90
C ALA A 54 2.26 7.16 -1.44
N VAL A 55 2.53 6.17 -2.28
CA VAL A 55 3.62 5.22 -2.08
C VAL A 55 4.70 5.56 -3.09
N LEU A 56 5.92 5.79 -2.60
CA LEU A 56 7.07 6.15 -3.42
C LEU A 56 7.96 4.93 -3.61
N SER A 57 8.68 4.90 -4.73
CA SER A 57 9.81 3.97 -4.85
C SER A 57 10.88 4.31 -3.81
N VAL A 58 11.70 3.34 -3.41
CA VAL A 58 12.80 3.59 -2.45
C VAL A 58 13.73 4.70 -2.96
N LYS A 59 14.00 4.73 -4.27
CA LYS A 59 14.82 5.76 -4.90
C LYS A 59 14.20 7.15 -4.74
N ASP A 60 12.90 7.28 -4.99
CA ASP A 60 12.20 8.55 -4.87
C ASP A 60 12.10 8.96 -3.41
N TYR A 61 11.76 8.04 -2.50
CA TYR A 61 11.70 8.30 -1.06
C TYR A 61 13.03 8.82 -0.50
N CYS A 62 14.16 8.24 -0.91
CA CYS A 62 15.49 8.67 -0.47
C CYS A 62 15.96 9.97 -1.13
N SER A 63 15.46 10.30 -2.32
CA SER A 63 15.82 11.53 -3.04
C SER A 63 14.88 12.70 -2.78
N CYS A 64 13.70 12.44 -2.21
CA CYS A 64 12.79 13.47 -1.72
C CYS A 64 13.47 14.31 -0.64
N LYS A 65 13.96 15.49 -1.03
CA LYS A 65 14.18 16.58 -0.09
C LYS A 65 12.79 17.08 0.28
N TRP A 66 12.33 16.75 1.48
CA TRP A 66 11.09 17.29 2.03
C TRP A 66 11.26 18.82 2.10
N VAL A 67 10.78 19.52 1.06
CA VAL A 67 10.64 20.97 1.09
C VAL A 67 9.42 21.23 1.95
N PHE A 68 9.68 21.54 3.22
CA PHE A 68 8.73 22.24 4.07
C PHE A 68 8.82 23.74 3.77
#